data_AF-A0A2G2YJN9-F1
#
_entry.id   AF-A0A2G2YJN9-F1
#
_cell.length_a   1.000
_cell.length_b   1.000
_cell.length_c   1.000
_cell.angle_alpha   90.00
_cell.angle_beta   90.00
_cell.angle_gamma   90.00
#
_symmetry.space_group_name_H-M   'P 1'
#
loop_
_entity.id
_entity.type
_entity.pdbx_description
1 polymer ?
#
loop_
_entity_poly.entity_id
_entity_poly.type
_entity_poly.pdbx_seq_one_letter_code
_entity_poly.pdbx_strand_id
1 'polypeptide(L)'
;MQKNVSKGMNKKSYMEAVLDGLRAVTSVEVDIFNEPNFDYPANAGIYARSNDGASNGSGKRKIYVRLLLSIDRRETTEAAMETVKLALEMRHLGVVGIDLSGNPVIGEWLTFLPALEFAKEQGLLITLHCGEVPNLMEINAMLDFLPARIGHACCFGDEEWAKLKSLKIPVEICLTSNIRTETISSVDIHHFADLYISGQPIVLCTDDSGVFSTSVSGEYSLASSSFGIQKREMFQLARNAVNFIFAGNKVKQELEQIFDLAAKSLEF
;
A
#
# COMPACT_ATOMS: atom_id res chain seq x y z
N MET A 1 -33.92 -27.63 -5.80
CA MET A 1 -33.24 -26.53 -5.09
C MET A 1 -32.44 -25.73 -6.11
N GLN A 2 -32.97 -24.57 -6.53
CA GLN A 2 -32.28 -23.67 -7.44
C GLN A 2 -31.05 -23.10 -6.72
N LYS A 3 -29.87 -23.32 -7.30
CA LYS A 3 -28.65 -22.61 -6.88
C LYS A 3 -28.87 -21.13 -7.14
N ASN A 4 -28.98 -20.34 -6.08
CA ASN A 4 -28.82 -18.89 -6.12
C ASN A 4 -27.38 -18.60 -6.53
N VAL A 5 -27.10 -18.67 -7.84
CA VAL A 5 -25.90 -18.04 -8.41
C VAL A 5 -26.25 -16.56 -8.43
N SER A 6 -25.72 -15.80 -7.48
CA SER A 6 -25.78 -14.34 -7.56
C SER A 6 -25.28 -13.95 -8.96
N LYS A 7 -26.14 -13.30 -9.76
CA LYS A 7 -25.70 -12.49 -10.91
C LYS A 7 -24.92 -11.30 -10.32
N GLY A 8 -23.69 -11.56 -9.92
CA GLY A 8 -22.86 -10.66 -9.13
C GLY A 8 -21.50 -10.52 -9.79
N MET A 9 -20.94 -9.32 -9.67
CA MET A 9 -19.59 -8.99 -10.08
C MET A 9 -18.60 -9.91 -9.35
N ASN A 10 -17.78 -10.65 -10.10
CA ASN A 10 -16.65 -11.41 -9.53
C ASN A 10 -15.39 -10.52 -9.49
N LYS A 11 -14.35 -10.92 -8.75
CA LYS A 11 -13.11 -10.14 -8.60
C LYS A 11 -12.51 -9.73 -9.95
N LYS A 12 -12.53 -10.61 -10.95
CA LYS A 12 -12.03 -10.30 -12.30
C LYS A 12 -12.83 -9.18 -12.97
N SER A 13 -14.16 -9.28 -12.99
CA SER A 13 -15.02 -8.23 -13.56
C SER A 13 -14.94 -6.90 -12.80
N TYR A 14 -14.69 -6.95 -11.48
CA TYR A 14 -14.43 -5.74 -10.69
C TYR A 14 -13.10 -5.10 -11.10
N MET A 15 -12.04 -5.89 -11.23
CA MET A 15 -10.74 -5.41 -11.68
C MET A 15 -10.79 -4.82 -13.10
N GLU A 16 -11.56 -5.44 -14.01
CA GLU A 16 -11.79 -4.89 -15.36
C GLU A 16 -12.47 -3.52 -15.29
N ALA A 17 -13.51 -3.36 -14.46
CA ALA A 17 -14.18 -2.08 -14.26
C ALA A 17 -13.26 -1.01 -13.66
N VAL A 18 -12.39 -1.37 -12.70
CA VAL A 18 -11.37 -0.46 -12.14
C VAL A 18 -10.40 0.01 -13.22
N LEU A 19 -9.89 -0.92 -14.05
CA LEU A 19 -8.98 -0.58 -15.14
C LEU A 19 -9.64 0.34 -16.18
N ASP A 20 -10.90 0.11 -16.51
CA ASP A 20 -11.65 0.98 -17.43
C ASP A 20 -11.88 2.37 -16.82
N GLY A 21 -12.18 2.45 -15.53
CA GLY A 21 -12.27 3.71 -14.81
C GLY A 21 -10.96 4.49 -14.84
N LEU A 22 -9.82 3.83 -14.59
CA LEU A 22 -8.50 4.44 -14.66
C LEU A 22 -8.14 4.92 -16.08
N ARG A 23 -8.47 4.13 -17.11
CA ARG A 23 -8.26 4.52 -18.52
C ARG A 23 -9.13 5.69 -18.96
N ALA A 24 -10.29 5.89 -18.32
CA ALA A 24 -11.18 7.00 -18.60
C ALA A 24 -10.72 8.33 -17.96
N VAL A 25 -9.75 8.32 -17.06
CA VAL A 25 -9.19 9.54 -16.44
C VAL A 25 -8.42 10.34 -17.49
N THR A 26 -8.83 11.59 -17.70
CA THR A 26 -8.20 12.51 -18.68
C THR A 26 -7.57 13.75 -18.05
N SER A 27 -7.82 14.00 -16.76
CA SER A 27 -7.31 15.16 -16.00
C SER A 27 -5.81 15.09 -15.72
N VAL A 28 -5.25 13.88 -15.71
CA VAL A 28 -3.82 13.57 -15.51
C VAL A 28 -3.41 12.46 -16.48
N GLU A 29 -2.11 12.34 -16.75
CA GLU A 29 -1.54 11.17 -17.43
C GLU A 29 -1.43 10.02 -16.42
N VAL A 30 -2.04 8.86 -16.72
CA VAL A 30 -2.07 7.70 -15.83
C VAL A 30 -1.15 6.60 -16.38
N ASP A 31 -0.13 6.25 -15.61
CA ASP A 31 0.83 5.17 -15.91
C ASP A 31 0.52 3.95 -15.04
N ILE A 32 -0.26 3.01 -15.60
CA ILE A 32 -0.74 1.81 -14.89
C ILE A 32 0.18 0.61 -15.17
N PHE A 33 0.76 0.53 -16.36
CA PHE A 33 1.40 -0.68 -16.84
C PHE A 33 2.77 -0.89 -16.20
N ASN A 34 3.05 -2.15 -15.84
CA ASN A 34 4.42 -2.54 -15.56
C ASN A 34 5.15 -2.69 -16.89
N GLU A 35 6.30 -2.02 -17.01
CA GLU A 35 7.31 -2.40 -17.99
C GLU A 35 7.66 -3.89 -17.76
N PRO A 36 7.96 -4.66 -18.82
CA PRO A 36 8.24 -6.10 -18.71
C PRO A 36 9.45 -6.44 -17.79
N ASN A 37 10.23 -5.45 -17.37
CA ASN A 37 11.38 -5.59 -16.47
C ASN A 37 11.04 -5.22 -15.02
N PHE A 38 10.13 -5.96 -14.39
CA PHE A 38 10.27 -6.15 -12.96
C PHE A 38 11.45 -7.12 -12.82
N ASP A 39 12.63 -6.64 -12.43
CA ASP A 39 13.84 -7.46 -12.28
C ASP A 39 13.61 -8.58 -11.25
N TYR A 40 13.03 -9.69 -11.69
CA TYR A 40 13.29 -11.02 -11.17
C TYR A 40 14.34 -11.66 -12.08
N PRO A 41 15.28 -12.46 -11.54
CA PRO A 41 16.47 -12.84 -12.27
C PRO A 41 16.18 -13.58 -13.59
N ALA A 42 16.68 -12.96 -14.66
CA ALA A 42 17.08 -13.42 -15.99
C ALA A 42 16.04 -13.85 -17.06
N ASN A 43 16.14 -13.10 -18.18
CA ASN A 43 15.84 -13.42 -19.58
C ASN A 43 14.39 -13.33 -20.07
N ALA A 44 14.04 -12.22 -20.73
CA ALA A 44 13.87 -12.16 -22.20
C ALA A 44 13.24 -10.83 -22.67
N GLY A 45 13.77 -10.28 -23.76
CA GLY A 45 12.93 -9.61 -24.77
C GLY A 45 12.79 -8.09 -24.68
N ILE A 46 13.57 -7.40 -25.50
CA ILE A 46 13.53 -5.97 -25.82
C ILE A 46 12.15 -5.55 -26.36
N TYR A 47 11.52 -4.54 -25.74
CA TYR A 47 10.74 -3.52 -26.44
C TYR A 47 10.88 -2.18 -25.73
N ALA A 48 11.76 -1.33 -26.27
CA ALA A 48 11.87 0.07 -25.88
C ALA A 48 10.75 0.87 -26.55
N ARG A 49 10.03 1.68 -25.77
CA ARG A 49 9.46 2.94 -26.26
C ARG A 49 10.00 4.08 -25.41
N SER A 50 11.00 4.72 -25.99
CA SER A 50 11.47 6.06 -25.68
C SER A 50 10.33 7.07 -25.75
N ASN A 51 10.24 7.93 -24.75
CA ASN A 51 9.89 9.33 -24.95
C ASN A 51 10.76 10.15 -24.01
N ASP A 52 11.83 10.70 -24.58
CA ASP A 52 12.50 11.88 -24.06
C ASP A 52 11.50 13.03 -23.94
N GLY A 53 11.66 13.89 -22.93
CA GLY A 53 10.94 15.15 -22.90
C GLY A 53 10.93 15.86 -21.56
N ALA A 54 12.09 16.33 -21.10
CA ALA A 54 12.13 17.49 -20.24
C ALA A 54 11.40 18.65 -20.96
N SER A 55 10.18 18.97 -20.54
CA SER A 55 9.44 20.12 -21.02
C SER A 55 8.95 20.95 -19.84
N ASN A 56 9.54 22.14 -19.72
CA ASN A 56 9.03 23.19 -18.86
C ASN A 56 7.63 23.62 -19.34
N GLY A 57 6.63 23.44 -18.47
CA GLY A 57 5.56 24.42 -18.33
C GLY A 57 4.29 24.30 -19.16
N SER A 58 3.74 23.10 -19.42
CA SER A 58 2.28 22.87 -19.65
C SER A 58 1.90 21.40 -19.86
N GLY A 59 2.71 20.44 -19.38
CA GLY A 59 2.37 19.02 -19.47
C GLY A 59 1.21 18.67 -18.54
N LYS A 60 0.34 17.72 -18.94
CA LYS A 60 -0.60 17.10 -18.00
C LYS A 60 0.23 16.52 -16.84
N ARG A 61 -0.24 16.72 -15.60
CA ARG A 61 0.39 16.09 -14.44
C ARG A 61 0.34 14.57 -14.63
N LYS A 62 1.38 13.85 -14.25
CA LYS A 62 1.47 12.38 -14.35
C LYS A 62 1.25 11.73 -12.99
N ILE A 63 0.57 10.58 -12.97
CA ILE A 63 0.41 9.70 -11.82
C ILE A 63 0.79 8.27 -12.19
N TYR A 64 1.56 7.61 -11.33
CA TYR A 64 1.85 6.18 -11.44
C TYR A 64 0.85 5.41 -10.58
N VAL A 65 0.21 4.41 -11.16
CA VAL A 65 -0.79 3.59 -10.50
C VAL A 65 -0.34 2.13 -10.53
N ARG A 66 -0.36 1.49 -9.36
CA ARG A 66 -0.18 0.04 -9.22
C ARG A 66 -1.30 -0.50 -8.33
N LEU A 67 -1.62 -1.77 -8.53
CA LEU A 67 -2.80 -2.40 -7.94
C LEU A 67 -2.38 -3.51 -6.98
N LEU A 68 -3.06 -3.55 -5.83
CA LEU A 68 -3.04 -4.67 -4.89
C LEU A 68 -4.40 -5.34 -4.96
N LEU A 69 -4.42 -6.68 -5.00
CA LEU A 69 -5.67 -7.42 -4.86
C LEU A 69 -5.81 -7.82 -3.39
N SER A 70 -6.88 -7.35 -2.75
CA SER A 70 -7.16 -7.69 -1.36
C SER A 70 -7.85 -9.05 -1.25
N ILE A 71 -7.36 -9.84 -0.30
CA ILE A 71 -8.05 -11.00 0.27
C ILE A 71 -8.86 -10.46 1.45
N ASP A 72 -10.18 -10.63 1.41
CA ASP A 72 -11.05 -10.29 2.53
C ASP A 72 -11.01 -11.41 3.56
N ARG A 73 -10.87 -11.07 4.85
CA ARG A 73 -10.82 -12.03 5.96
C ARG A 73 -12.07 -12.92 6.13
N ARG A 74 -13.15 -12.67 5.38
CA ARG A 74 -14.32 -13.56 5.30
C ARG A 74 -14.15 -14.71 4.29
N GLU A 75 -13.11 -14.66 3.47
CA GLU A 75 -12.86 -15.64 2.42
C GLU A 75 -12.29 -16.96 2.96
N THR A 76 -12.45 -18.04 2.19
CA THR A 76 -11.78 -19.32 2.45
C THR A 76 -10.38 -19.34 1.87
N THR A 77 -9.56 -20.33 2.24
CA THR A 77 -8.23 -20.56 1.66
C THR A 77 -8.29 -20.68 0.13
N GLU A 78 -9.30 -21.35 -0.42
CA GLU A 78 -9.46 -21.50 -1.87
C GLU A 78 -9.76 -20.16 -2.55
N ALA A 79 -10.65 -19.35 -1.99
CA ALA A 79 -10.97 -18.03 -2.53
C ALA A 79 -9.78 -17.05 -2.43
N ALA A 80 -9.03 -17.11 -1.33
CA ALA A 80 -7.77 -16.41 -1.18
C ALA A 80 -6.75 -16.84 -2.26
N MET A 81 -6.62 -18.14 -2.52
CA MET A 81 -5.73 -18.67 -3.55
C MET A 81 -6.15 -18.24 -4.97
N GLU A 82 -7.45 -18.21 -5.27
CA GLU A 82 -7.95 -17.69 -6.55
C GLU A 82 -7.65 -16.19 -6.73
N THR A 83 -7.65 -15.42 -5.63
CA THR A 83 -7.24 -14.00 -5.65
C THR A 83 -5.77 -13.85 -6.00
N VAL A 84 -4.91 -14.70 -5.42
CA VAL A 84 -3.48 -14.73 -5.73
C VAL A 84 -3.25 -15.10 -7.19
N LYS A 85 -3.90 -16.14 -7.71
CA LYS A 85 -3.81 -16.54 -9.13
C LYS A 85 -4.23 -15.41 -10.05
N LEU A 86 -5.34 -14.73 -9.75
CA LEU A 86 -5.80 -13.56 -10.52
C LEU A 86 -4.75 -12.43 -10.49
N ALA A 87 -4.11 -12.18 -9.35
CA ALA A 87 -3.06 -11.18 -9.26
C ALA A 87 -1.85 -11.53 -10.14
N LEU A 88 -1.48 -12.82 -10.24
CA LEU A 88 -0.44 -13.30 -11.15
C LEU A 88 -0.83 -13.07 -12.61
N GLU A 89 -2.06 -13.43 -12.99
CA GLU A 89 -2.60 -13.22 -14.35
C GLU A 89 -2.55 -11.74 -14.74
N MET A 90 -2.85 -10.84 -13.80
CA MET A 90 -3.00 -9.41 -14.04
C MET A 90 -1.73 -8.57 -13.81
N ARG A 91 -0.55 -9.20 -13.61
CA ARG A 91 0.72 -8.47 -13.42
C ARG A 91 1.03 -7.48 -14.54
N HIS A 92 0.78 -7.89 -15.78
CA HIS A 92 0.97 -7.07 -16.97
C HIS A 92 0.03 -5.85 -17.02
N LEU A 93 -1.00 -5.81 -16.16
CA LEU A 93 -1.96 -4.72 -16.00
C LEU A 93 -1.70 -3.87 -14.75
N GLY A 94 -0.50 -3.97 -14.16
CA GLY A 94 -0.09 -3.13 -13.03
C GLY A 94 -0.39 -3.72 -11.65
N VAL A 95 -0.80 -4.99 -11.56
CA VAL A 95 -0.91 -5.69 -10.27
C VAL A 95 0.48 -6.06 -9.76
N VAL A 96 0.78 -5.67 -8.52
CA VAL A 96 2.12 -5.78 -7.92
C VAL A 96 2.14 -6.55 -6.61
N GLY A 97 0.98 -6.83 -6.03
CA GLY A 97 0.93 -7.44 -4.72
C GLY A 97 -0.46 -7.84 -4.24
N ILE A 98 -0.46 -8.35 -3.03
CA ILE A 98 -1.66 -8.78 -2.28
C ILE A 98 -1.72 -8.00 -0.98
N ASP A 99 -2.94 -7.71 -0.57
CA ASP A 99 -3.30 -7.18 0.73
C ASP A 99 -4.18 -8.22 1.48
N LEU A 100 -4.03 -8.34 2.79
CA LEU A 100 -5.00 -9.05 3.65
C LEU A 100 -5.70 -8.00 4.51
N SER A 101 -7.02 -7.88 4.33
CA SER A 101 -7.85 -6.84 4.95
C SER A 101 -9.29 -7.32 5.15
N GLY A 102 -10.21 -6.40 5.45
CA GLY A 102 -11.57 -6.73 5.85
C GLY A 102 -11.72 -6.78 7.36
N ASN A 103 -12.79 -7.39 7.87
CA ASN A 103 -13.08 -7.31 9.30
C ASN A 103 -12.02 -8.07 10.15
N PRO A 104 -11.24 -7.38 11.01
CA PRO A 104 -10.12 -7.99 11.74
C PRO A 104 -10.56 -8.96 12.85
N VAL A 105 -11.84 -8.99 13.23
CA VAL A 105 -12.38 -9.99 14.18
C VAL A 105 -12.94 -11.24 13.49
N ILE A 106 -12.83 -11.32 12.16
CA ILE A 106 -13.26 -12.47 11.36
C ILE A 106 -12.03 -13.13 10.74
N GLY A 107 -12.10 -14.46 10.60
CA GLY A 107 -11.07 -15.25 9.92
C GLY A 107 -9.84 -15.51 10.80
N GLU A 108 -9.19 -16.63 10.53
CA GLU A 108 -7.99 -17.06 11.24
C GLU A 108 -6.77 -16.87 10.32
N TRP A 109 -5.65 -16.37 10.85
CA TRP A 109 -4.39 -16.23 10.10
C TRP A 109 -4.02 -17.48 9.27
N LEU A 110 -4.19 -18.67 9.85
CA LEU A 110 -3.88 -19.94 9.20
C LEU A 110 -4.73 -20.24 7.96
N THR A 111 -5.90 -19.62 7.81
CA THR A 111 -6.71 -19.74 6.59
C THR A 111 -6.04 -19.07 5.40
N PHE A 112 -5.36 -17.95 5.62
CA PHE A 112 -4.79 -17.11 4.55
C PHE A 112 -3.31 -17.41 4.30
N LEU A 113 -2.60 -17.93 5.31
CA LEU A 113 -1.17 -18.22 5.25
C LEU A 113 -0.76 -19.00 3.98
N PRO A 114 -1.43 -20.10 3.56
CA PRO A 114 -1.01 -20.83 2.35
C PRO A 114 -1.09 -19.99 1.06
N ALA A 115 -2.08 -19.10 0.95
CA ALA A 115 -2.22 -18.22 -0.21
C ALA A 115 -1.17 -17.11 -0.20
N LEU A 116 -0.88 -16.53 0.97
CA LEU A 116 0.12 -15.48 1.15
C LEU A 116 1.55 -16.01 0.93
N GLU A 117 1.85 -17.22 1.41
CA GLU A 117 3.11 -17.92 1.12
C GLU A 117 3.27 -18.16 -0.37
N PHE A 118 2.24 -18.71 -1.03
CA PHE A 118 2.27 -18.91 -2.48
C PHE A 118 2.46 -17.58 -3.25
N ALA A 119 1.77 -16.51 -2.84
CA ALA A 119 1.95 -15.20 -3.45
C ALA A 119 3.40 -14.70 -3.35
N LYS A 120 4.01 -14.84 -2.16
CA LYS A 120 5.40 -14.45 -1.89
C LYS A 120 6.39 -15.31 -2.68
N GLU A 121 6.19 -16.62 -2.76
CA GLU A 121 7.00 -17.54 -3.57
C GLU A 121 6.98 -17.18 -5.06
N GLN A 122 5.83 -16.73 -5.56
CA GLN A 122 5.69 -16.29 -6.95
C GLN A 122 6.27 -14.87 -7.19
N GLY A 123 6.69 -14.15 -6.14
CA GLY A 123 7.24 -12.80 -6.25
C GLY A 123 6.20 -11.68 -6.24
N LEU A 124 5.01 -11.90 -5.68
CA LEU A 124 4.13 -10.79 -5.31
C LEU A 124 4.60 -10.19 -3.98
N LEU A 125 4.51 -8.86 -3.87
CA LEU A 125 4.74 -8.18 -2.61
C LEU A 125 3.48 -8.21 -1.74
N ILE A 126 3.66 -8.29 -0.43
CA ILE A 126 2.57 -8.47 0.53
C ILE A 126 2.52 -7.29 1.49
N THR A 127 1.33 -6.70 1.66
CA THR A 127 1.00 -5.84 2.80
C THR A 127 -0.10 -6.52 3.62
N LEU A 128 -0.10 -6.32 4.93
CA LEU A 128 -1.06 -6.93 5.85
C LEU A 128 -1.66 -5.86 6.75
N HIS A 129 -3.00 -5.81 6.86
CA HIS A 129 -3.63 -5.12 7.97
C HIS A 129 -3.31 -5.90 9.26
N CYS A 130 -2.61 -5.25 10.18
CA CYS A 130 -2.02 -5.93 11.34
C CYS A 130 -2.28 -5.14 12.62
N GLY A 131 -2.82 -5.81 13.64
CA GLY A 131 -3.05 -5.20 14.94
C GLY A 131 -4.09 -4.07 14.94
N GLU A 132 -5.12 -4.13 14.09
CA GLU A 132 -6.30 -3.27 14.19
C GLU A 132 -7.14 -3.56 15.44
N VAL A 133 -7.02 -4.77 15.98
CA VAL A 133 -7.64 -5.22 17.24
C VAL A 133 -6.61 -6.00 18.08
N PRO A 134 -6.81 -6.14 19.41
CA PRO A 134 -5.90 -6.91 20.24
C PRO A 134 -5.85 -8.39 19.86
N ASN A 135 -4.75 -8.83 19.27
CA ASN A 135 -4.48 -10.24 18.95
C ASN A 135 -2.95 -10.50 18.82
N LEU A 136 -2.27 -10.65 19.95
CA LEU A 136 -0.80 -10.79 19.98
C LEU A 136 -0.30 -12.04 19.24
N MET A 137 -1.07 -13.13 19.22
CA MET A 137 -0.70 -14.35 18.50
C MET A 137 -0.66 -14.09 16.99
N GLU A 138 -1.71 -13.46 16.45
CA GLU A 138 -1.76 -13.11 15.03
C GLU A 138 -0.74 -12.03 14.67
N ILE A 139 -0.59 -10.98 15.49
CA ILE A 139 0.42 -9.94 15.25
C ILE A 139 1.81 -10.55 15.14
N ASN A 140 2.19 -11.43 16.08
CA ASN A 140 3.50 -12.08 16.04
C ASN A 140 3.67 -12.97 14.80
N ALA A 141 2.64 -13.75 14.44
CA ALA A 141 2.66 -14.59 13.25
C ALA A 141 2.79 -13.78 11.95
N MET A 142 2.10 -12.63 11.86
CA MET A 142 2.24 -11.71 10.73
C MET A 142 3.64 -11.08 10.67
N LEU A 143 4.24 -10.71 11.82
CA LEU A 143 5.61 -10.22 11.84
C LEU A 143 6.63 -11.31 11.46
N ASP A 144 6.43 -12.55 11.90
CA ASP A 144 7.29 -13.70 11.54
C ASP A 144 7.17 -14.08 10.06
N PHE A 145 6.02 -13.79 9.43
CA PHE A 145 5.84 -13.95 7.99
C PHE A 145 6.69 -12.97 7.16
N LEU A 146 7.16 -11.86 7.75
CA LEU A 146 7.98 -10.82 7.10
C LEU A 146 7.29 -10.25 5.84
N PRO A 147 6.13 -9.58 5.98
CA PRO A 147 5.51 -8.87 4.87
C PRO A 147 6.37 -7.68 4.44
N ALA A 148 6.12 -7.19 3.22
CA ALA A 148 6.86 -6.05 2.69
C ALA A 148 6.40 -4.72 3.31
N ARG A 149 5.17 -4.65 3.82
CA ARG A 149 4.61 -3.56 4.66
C ARG A 149 3.54 -4.12 5.60
N ILE A 150 3.15 -3.34 6.59
CA ILE A 150 1.92 -3.56 7.38
C ILE A 150 1.09 -2.28 7.45
N GLY A 151 -0.21 -2.41 7.66
CA GLY A 151 -1.13 -1.31 7.93
C GLY A 151 -1.60 -1.27 9.38
N HIS A 152 -1.90 -0.06 9.85
CA HIS A 152 -2.47 0.27 11.17
C HIS A 152 -1.55 0.07 12.38
N ALA A 153 -1.21 -1.16 12.77
CA ALA A 153 -0.38 -1.44 13.96
C ALA A 153 -0.87 -0.81 15.28
N CYS A 154 -2.18 -0.76 15.52
CA CYS A 154 -2.76 -0.02 16.65
C CYS A 154 -2.64 -0.73 18.01
N CYS A 155 -2.67 -2.06 18.03
CA CYS A 155 -2.71 -2.88 19.25
C CYS A 155 -1.41 -3.65 19.51
N PHE A 156 -0.27 -3.09 19.12
CA PHE A 156 1.06 -3.67 19.36
C PHE A 156 1.51 -3.41 20.81
N GLY A 157 2.10 -4.43 21.45
CA GLY A 157 2.82 -4.29 22.71
C GLY A 157 4.29 -3.95 22.52
N ASP A 158 5.02 -3.76 23.61
CA ASP A 158 6.44 -3.39 23.60
C ASP A 158 7.31 -4.38 22.83
N GLU A 159 7.04 -5.69 22.95
CA GLU A 159 7.77 -6.75 22.26
C GLU A 159 7.50 -6.70 20.74
N GLU A 160 6.25 -6.52 20.33
CA GLU A 160 5.89 -6.41 18.92
C GLU A 160 6.48 -5.13 18.29
N TRP A 161 6.49 -4.01 19.01
CA TRP A 161 7.15 -2.79 18.56
C TRP A 161 8.66 -2.96 18.40
N ALA A 162 9.32 -3.62 19.37
CA ALA A 162 10.75 -3.91 19.27
C ALA A 162 11.06 -4.81 18.07
N LYS A 163 10.24 -5.85 17.85
CA LYS A 163 10.36 -6.76 16.71
C LYS A 163 10.17 -6.01 15.38
N LEU A 164 9.11 -5.22 15.24
CA LEU A 164 8.84 -4.41 14.05
C LEU A 164 10.00 -3.46 13.73
N LYS A 165 10.52 -2.75 14.74
CA LYS A 165 11.65 -1.81 14.59
C LYS A 165 12.94 -2.51 14.18
N SER A 166 13.18 -3.73 14.69
CA SER A 166 14.31 -4.57 14.29
C SER A 166 14.19 -5.04 12.84
N LEU A 167 12.98 -5.39 12.41
CA LEU A 167 12.72 -5.89 11.05
C LEU A 167 12.63 -4.76 10.01
N LYS A 168 12.46 -3.51 10.45
CA LYS A 168 12.32 -2.32 9.58
C LYS A 168 11.18 -2.45 8.57
N ILE A 169 10.11 -3.16 8.94
CA ILE A 169 8.91 -3.29 8.10
C ILE A 169 8.18 -1.93 8.08
N PRO A 170 7.93 -1.33 6.89
CA PRO A 170 7.20 -0.07 6.80
C PRO A 170 5.76 -0.18 7.28
N VAL A 171 5.31 0.85 8.00
CA VAL A 171 3.93 0.97 8.50
C VAL A 171 3.15 1.99 7.69
N GLU A 172 2.02 1.56 7.14
CA GLU A 172 0.99 2.41 6.55
C GLU A 172 0.15 2.99 7.70
N ILE A 173 0.34 4.28 7.97
CA ILE A 173 -0.27 5.01 9.08
C ILE A 173 -1.55 5.68 8.59
N CYS A 174 -2.68 5.35 9.24
CA CYS A 174 -4.01 5.79 8.85
C CYS A 174 -4.66 6.62 9.97
N LEU A 175 -4.14 7.83 10.21
CA LEU A 175 -4.47 8.64 11.40
C LEU A 175 -5.99 8.86 11.55
N THR A 176 -6.65 9.42 10.53
CA THR A 176 -8.08 9.70 10.63
C THR A 176 -8.90 8.42 10.79
N SER A 177 -8.55 7.35 10.06
CA SER A 177 -9.21 6.04 10.19
C SER A 177 -9.13 5.54 11.64
N ASN A 178 -7.93 5.49 12.22
CA ASN A 178 -7.72 4.94 13.56
C ASN A 178 -8.45 5.70 14.67
N ILE A 179 -8.63 7.02 14.52
CA ILE A 179 -9.46 7.82 15.44
C ILE A 179 -10.95 7.56 15.20
N ARG A 180 -11.39 7.45 13.94
CA ARG A 180 -12.80 7.24 13.59
C ARG A 180 -13.32 5.85 13.93
N THR A 181 -12.45 4.85 13.94
CA THR A 181 -12.77 3.48 14.39
C THR A 181 -12.61 3.28 15.89
N GLU A 182 -12.23 4.33 16.63
CA GLU A 182 -11.98 4.31 18.08
C GLU A 182 -10.88 3.32 18.51
N THR A 183 -10.06 2.85 17.57
CA THR A 183 -8.92 1.98 17.88
C THR A 183 -7.83 2.75 18.62
N ILE A 184 -7.66 4.03 18.30
CA ILE A 184 -6.82 4.98 19.02
C ILE A 184 -7.70 6.15 19.49
N SER A 185 -7.63 6.49 20.78
CA SER A 185 -8.60 7.42 21.39
C SER A 185 -8.36 8.89 21.06
N SER A 186 -7.13 9.27 20.71
CA SER A 186 -6.81 10.61 20.22
C SER A 186 -5.55 10.61 19.37
N VAL A 187 -5.41 11.62 18.50
CA VAL A 187 -4.22 11.76 17.66
C VAL A 187 -2.94 11.94 18.49
N ASP A 188 -3.03 12.62 19.64
CA ASP A 188 -1.86 12.94 20.48
C ASP A 188 -1.18 11.70 21.09
N ILE A 189 -1.91 10.58 21.20
CA ILE A 189 -1.37 9.30 21.68
C ILE A 189 -1.08 8.30 20.55
N HIS A 190 -1.24 8.72 19.29
CA HIS A 190 -1.02 7.83 18.16
C HIS A 190 0.44 7.39 18.10
N HIS A 191 0.67 6.11 17.81
CA HIS A 191 2.02 5.53 17.66
C HIS A 191 2.84 6.17 16.53
N PHE A 192 2.24 7.06 15.71
CA PHE A 192 2.96 7.81 14.67
C PHE A 192 4.13 8.60 15.27
N ALA A 193 3.92 9.25 16.42
CA ALA A 193 4.95 10.09 17.04
C ALA A 193 6.20 9.28 17.42
N ASP A 194 6.02 8.13 18.08
CA ASP A 194 7.12 7.24 18.46
C ASP A 194 7.82 6.64 17.23
N LEU A 195 7.06 6.20 16.23
CA LEU A 195 7.63 5.66 15.00
C LEU A 195 8.41 6.71 14.21
N TYR A 196 7.90 7.94 14.14
CA TYR A 196 8.59 9.05 13.49
C TYR A 196 9.90 9.40 14.21
N ILE A 197 9.86 9.58 15.54
CA ILE A 197 11.04 9.94 16.36
C ILE A 197 12.11 8.83 16.29
N SER A 198 11.70 7.57 16.28
CA SER A 198 12.62 6.42 16.21
C SER A 198 13.17 6.15 14.80
N GLY A 199 12.76 6.92 13.79
CA GLY A 199 13.17 6.72 12.40
C GLY A 199 12.65 5.41 11.80
N GLN A 200 11.52 4.91 12.29
CA GLN A 200 10.85 3.77 11.67
C GLN A 200 10.35 4.14 10.27
N PRO A 201 10.51 3.27 9.27
CA PRO A 201 9.82 3.38 8.00
C PRO A 201 8.30 3.52 8.17
N ILE A 202 7.75 4.69 7.84
CA ILE A 202 6.32 4.97 7.90
C ILE A 202 5.84 5.71 6.65
N VAL A 203 4.58 5.54 6.29
CA VAL A 203 3.89 6.23 5.19
C VAL A 203 2.52 6.67 5.67
N LEU A 204 2.17 7.95 5.51
CA LEU A 204 0.82 8.44 5.80
C LEU A 204 -0.13 8.04 4.66
N CYS A 205 -1.20 7.34 5.01
CA CYS A 205 -2.23 6.80 4.12
C CYS A 205 -3.62 7.28 4.55
N THR A 206 -4.56 7.35 3.62
CA THR A 206 -5.94 7.74 3.95
C THR A 206 -6.80 6.60 4.48
N ASP A 207 -6.37 5.36 4.28
CA ASP A 207 -7.26 4.20 4.32
C ASP A 207 -8.45 4.45 3.36
N ASP A 208 -9.67 4.51 3.88
CA ASP A 208 -10.86 4.87 3.12
C ASP A 208 -11.15 6.38 3.08
N SER A 209 -10.57 7.09 2.10
CA SER A 209 -10.79 8.55 1.92
C SER A 209 -12.28 8.96 1.85
N GLY A 210 -13.13 8.16 1.19
CA GLY A 210 -14.56 8.41 1.09
C GLY A 210 -15.31 8.15 2.39
N VAL A 211 -15.06 7.00 3.04
CA VAL A 211 -15.75 6.60 4.28
C VAL A 211 -15.40 7.55 5.43
N PHE A 212 -14.12 7.87 5.58
CA PHE A 212 -13.64 8.73 6.66
C PHE A 212 -13.68 10.22 6.32
N SER A 213 -14.15 10.58 5.12
CA SER A 213 -14.25 11.96 4.64
C SER A 213 -12.92 12.73 4.80
N THR A 214 -11.82 12.10 4.39
CA THR A 214 -10.47 12.65 4.46
C THR A 214 -9.78 12.66 3.10
N SER A 215 -8.57 13.21 3.04
CA SER A 215 -7.69 13.21 1.87
C SER A 215 -6.25 13.03 2.32
N VAL A 216 -5.35 12.63 1.42
CA VAL A 216 -3.92 12.50 1.76
C VAL A 216 -3.35 13.82 2.28
N SER A 217 -3.72 14.97 1.69
CA SER A 217 -3.34 16.29 2.21
C SER A 217 -3.89 16.55 3.62
N GLY A 218 -5.08 16.02 3.92
CA GLY A 218 -5.68 16.05 5.25
C GLY A 218 -4.87 15.27 6.29
N GLU A 219 -4.44 14.05 5.96
CA GLU A 219 -3.59 13.23 6.84
C GLU A 219 -2.24 13.91 7.12
N TYR A 220 -1.61 14.49 6.09
CA TYR A 220 -0.38 15.27 6.25
C TYR A 220 -0.58 16.52 7.10
N SER A 221 -1.69 17.23 6.90
CA SER A 221 -2.06 18.41 7.71
C SER A 221 -2.26 18.03 9.18
N LEU A 222 -2.97 16.92 9.44
CA LEU A 222 -3.20 16.39 10.78
C LEU A 222 -1.89 15.98 11.46
N ALA A 223 -0.99 15.31 10.75
CA ALA A 223 0.32 14.95 11.27
C ALA A 223 1.16 16.19 11.61
N SER A 224 1.16 17.21 10.75
CA SER A 224 1.90 18.46 10.99
C SER A 224 1.37 19.22 12.20
N SER A 225 0.04 19.38 12.30
CA SER A 225 -0.57 20.15 13.39
C SER A 225 -0.51 19.44 14.74
N SER A 226 -0.63 18.11 14.77
CA SER A 226 -0.67 17.33 16.02
C SER A 226 0.73 17.03 16.56
N PHE A 227 1.71 16.79 15.69
CA PHE A 227 3.07 16.38 16.08
C PHE A 227 4.15 17.42 15.79
N GLY A 228 3.77 18.60 15.31
CA GLY A 228 4.70 19.71 15.07
C GLY A 228 5.70 19.48 13.92
N ILE A 229 5.39 18.55 13.01
CA ILE A 229 6.28 18.19 11.89
C ILE A 229 6.43 19.38 10.95
N GLN A 230 7.66 19.85 10.79
CA GLN A 230 7.97 21.04 10.00
C GLN A 230 7.95 20.74 8.51
N LYS A 231 7.87 21.80 7.69
CA LYS A 231 7.76 21.69 6.23
C LYS A 231 8.84 20.80 5.58
N ARG A 232 10.11 20.96 5.99
CA ARG A 232 11.25 20.17 5.46
C ARG A 232 11.19 18.71 5.91
N GLU A 233 10.81 18.47 7.15
CA GLU A 233 10.62 17.13 7.69
C GLU A 233 9.47 16.40 6.99
N MET A 234 8.36 17.10 6.79
CA MET A 234 7.20 16.59 6.08
C MET A 234 7.52 16.24 4.62
N PHE A 235 8.34 17.07 3.97
CA PHE A 235 8.86 16.78 2.64
C PHE A 235 9.70 15.50 2.62
N GLN A 236 10.58 15.31 3.60
CA GLN A 236 11.39 14.09 3.70
C GLN A 236 10.53 12.86 4.00
N LEU A 237 9.52 12.99 4.87
CA LEU A 237 8.55 11.93 5.16
C LEU A 237 7.83 11.48 3.89
N ALA A 238 7.31 12.41 3.09
CA ALA A 238 6.70 12.11 1.79
C ALA A 238 7.67 11.45 0.81
N ARG A 239 8.90 11.98 0.73
CA ARG A 239 9.95 11.44 -0.15
C ARG A 239 10.33 10.00 0.22
N ASN A 240 10.46 9.72 1.52
CA ASN A 240 10.84 8.40 2.02
C ASN A 240 9.87 7.30 1.59
N ALA A 241 8.58 7.62 1.40
CA ALA A 241 7.58 6.67 0.95
C ALA A 241 7.94 5.99 -0.38
N VAL A 242 8.72 6.66 -1.26
CA VAL A 242 9.19 6.09 -2.54
C VAL A 242 10.01 4.80 -2.33
N ASN A 243 10.71 4.67 -1.21
CA ASN A 243 11.48 3.46 -0.90
C ASN A 243 10.58 2.25 -0.65
N PHE A 244 9.34 2.47 -0.20
CA PHE A 244 8.43 1.44 0.30
C PHE A 244 7.32 1.08 -0.71
N ILE A 245 7.29 1.71 -1.89
CA ILE A 245 6.31 1.39 -2.94
C ILE A 245 6.60 0.03 -3.59
N PHE A 246 5.54 -0.63 -4.03
CA PHE A 246 5.59 -1.85 -4.82
C PHE A 246 5.66 -1.50 -6.31
N ALA A 247 6.74 -0.85 -6.74
CA ALA A 247 6.97 -0.48 -8.14
C ALA A 247 8.43 -0.76 -8.54
N GLY A 248 8.65 -0.92 -9.85
CA GLY A 248 9.99 -1.17 -10.40
C GLY A 248 10.93 0.03 -10.25
N ASN A 249 12.23 -0.23 -10.38
CA ASN A 249 13.29 0.76 -10.14
C ASN A 249 13.16 2.02 -10.99
N LYS A 250 12.70 1.90 -12.24
CA LYS A 250 12.44 3.05 -13.13
C LYS A 250 11.44 4.03 -12.51
N VAL A 251 10.31 3.53 -12.00
CA VAL A 251 9.29 4.36 -11.35
C VAL A 251 9.84 5.01 -10.08
N LYS A 252 10.61 4.27 -9.27
CA LYS A 252 11.26 4.82 -8.08
C LYS A 252 12.21 5.97 -8.43
N GLN A 253 13.08 5.79 -9.42
CA GLN A 253 14.01 6.82 -9.89
C GLN A 253 13.29 8.06 -10.44
N GLU A 254 12.22 7.86 -11.21
CA GLU A 254 11.40 8.97 -11.73
C GLU A 254 10.72 9.75 -10.58
N LEU A 255 10.20 9.06 -9.57
CA LEU A 255 9.64 9.70 -8.38
C LEU A 255 10.71 10.43 -7.55
N GLU A 256 11.89 9.83 -7.36
CA GLU A 256 13.02 10.48 -6.68
C GLU A 256 13.43 11.77 -7.38
N GLN A 257 13.51 11.77 -8.71
CA GLN A 257 13.78 12.97 -9.50
C GLN A 257 12.69 14.03 -9.35
N ILE A 258 11.41 13.63 -9.31
CA ILE A 258 10.30 14.56 -9.04
C ILE A 258 10.47 15.23 -7.67
N PHE A 259 10.82 14.46 -6.64
CA PHE A 259 11.13 15.02 -5.33
C PHE A 259 12.37 15.94 -5.38
N ASP A 260 13.47 15.56 -6.04
CA ASP A 260 14.66 16.41 -6.14
C ASP A 260 14.38 17.75 -6.84
N LEU A 261 13.52 17.75 -7.86
CA LEU A 261 13.07 18.98 -8.52
C LEU A 261 12.19 19.83 -7.59
N ALA A 262 11.30 19.21 -6.83
CA ALA A 262 10.46 19.90 -5.85
C ALA A 262 11.27 20.46 -4.67
N ALA A 263 12.34 19.79 -4.24
CA ALA A 263 13.23 20.29 -3.19
C ALA A 263 13.88 21.62 -3.61
N LYS A 264 14.33 21.72 -4.87
CA LYS A 264 14.90 22.96 -5.44
C LYS A 264 13.90 24.11 -5.46
N SER A 265 12.63 23.83 -5.80
CA SER A 265 11.60 24.88 -5.86
C SER A 265 11.09 25.31 -4.47
N LEU A 266 11.23 24.44 -3.46
CA LEU A 266 10.86 24.73 -2.08
C LEU A 266 12.01 25.33 -1.25
N GLU A 267 13.20 25.52 -1.85
CA GLU A 267 14.41 26.09 -1.26
C GLU A 267 14.94 25.29 -0.03
N PHE A 268 14.98 23.96 -0.13
CA PHE A 268 15.52 23.08 0.92
C PHE A 268 16.99 22.72 0.79
#